data_AF-A0A832DIZ2-F1
#
_entry.id   AF-A0A832DIZ2-F1
#
_cell.length_a   1.000
_cell.length_b   1.000
_cell.length_c   1.000
_cell.angle_alpha   90.00
_cell.angle_beta   90.00
_cell.angle_gamma   90.00
#
_symmetry.space_group_name_H-M   'P 1'
#
loop_
_entity.id
_entity.type
_entity.pdbx_description
1 polymer ?
#
loop_
_entity_poly.entity_id
_entity_poly.type
_entity_poly.pdbx_seq_one_letter_code
_entity_poly.pdbx_strand_id
1 'polypeptide(L)'
;MNAPFFKFGYFNTDVSLIIAFIIGIGFGFALERGGFGSARILAAQFYFSNMRVLKVMFTAIVTAMLGVYYLSVIGFVDLSLIYISETYILPQVIGGLILGIGFVIGGYCPGTSVVSFATGKLDGLVYILGVMFGIFVFGEIFPFITDFYYSTNMGSLTLPQFFHLSYGMVVFLVVIMAVGAFAAAEWSEKKFAHRNPENQL
;
A
#
# COMPACT_ATOMS: atom_id res chain seq x y z
N MET A 1 -8.31 -27.24 0.69
CA MET A 1 -7.03 -26.54 0.49
C MET A 1 -7.01 -26.03 -0.95
N ASN A 2 -7.52 -24.81 -1.22
CA ASN A 2 -7.79 -24.41 -2.61
C ASN A 2 -7.13 -23.08 -3.04
N ALA A 3 -6.48 -22.31 -2.17
CA ALA A 3 -5.76 -21.11 -2.59
C ALA A 3 -4.39 -21.00 -1.89
N PRO A 4 -3.33 -20.52 -2.57
CA PRO A 4 -3.33 -19.81 -3.86
C PRO A 4 -3.37 -20.73 -5.10
N PHE A 5 -4.43 -20.59 -5.91
CA PHE A 5 -4.74 -21.42 -7.07
C PHE A 5 -3.63 -21.49 -8.14
N PHE A 6 -2.84 -20.42 -8.26
CA PHE A 6 -1.71 -20.35 -9.19
C PHE A 6 -0.58 -21.32 -8.81
N LYS A 7 -0.25 -21.43 -7.52
CA LYS A 7 0.78 -22.37 -7.04
C LYS A 7 0.33 -23.83 -7.11
N PHE A 8 -0.98 -24.07 -7.13
CA PHE A 8 -1.56 -25.41 -7.28
C PHE A 8 -1.76 -25.81 -8.75
N GLY A 9 -1.33 -25.00 -9.72
CA GLY A 9 -1.38 -25.36 -11.15
C GLY A 9 -2.78 -25.36 -11.77
N TYR A 10 -3.80 -24.83 -11.07
CA TYR A 10 -5.16 -24.77 -11.58
C TYR A 10 -5.37 -23.67 -12.65
N PHE A 11 -4.45 -22.71 -12.76
CA PHE A 11 -4.49 -21.63 -13.75
C PHE A 11 -3.24 -21.63 -14.62
N ASN A 12 -3.43 -21.53 -15.94
CA ASN A 12 -2.36 -21.19 -16.87
C ASN A 12 -1.97 -19.71 -16.70
N THR A 13 -0.75 -19.34 -17.12
CA THR A 13 -0.24 -17.97 -17.08
C THR A 13 -1.19 -16.99 -17.78
N ASP A 14 -1.75 -17.38 -18.92
CA ASP A 14 -2.68 -16.55 -19.70
C ASP A 14 -3.95 -16.20 -18.92
N VAL A 15 -4.55 -17.20 -18.26
CA VAL A 15 -5.76 -17.00 -17.43
C VAL A 15 -5.44 -16.12 -16.22
N SER A 16 -4.25 -16.29 -15.63
CA SER A 16 -3.80 -15.49 -14.49
C SER A 16 -3.61 -14.02 -14.87
N LEU A 17 -3.09 -13.74 -16.07
CA LEU A 17 -2.95 -12.37 -16.59
C LEU A 17 -4.32 -11.73 -16.85
N ILE A 18 -5.30 -12.47 -17.38
CA ILE A 18 -6.66 -11.98 -17.58
C ILE A 18 -7.32 -11.63 -16.24
N ILE A 19 -7.21 -12.53 -15.24
CA ILE A 19 -7.75 -12.28 -13.89
C ILE A 19 -7.05 -11.08 -13.26
N ALA A 20 -5.73 -10.98 -13.35
CA ALA A 20 -4.95 -9.85 -12.84
C ALA A 20 -5.38 -8.53 -13.49
N PHE A 21 -5.65 -8.54 -14.80
CA PHE A 21 -6.15 -7.38 -15.53
C PHE A 21 -7.53 -6.92 -15.02
N ILE A 22 -8.47 -7.85 -14.83
CA ILE A 22 -9.81 -7.54 -14.29
C ILE A 22 -9.71 -6.99 -12.85
N ILE A 23 -8.87 -7.60 -12.00
CA ILE A 23 -8.62 -7.11 -10.65
C ILE A 23 -7.99 -5.71 -10.69
N GLY A 24 -7.05 -5.46 -11.60
CA GLY A 24 -6.43 -4.16 -11.82
C GLY A 24 -7.46 -3.07 -12.19
N ILE A 25 -8.42 -3.38 -13.08
CA ILE A 25 -9.52 -2.47 -13.40
C ILE A 25 -10.38 -2.19 -12.16
N GLY A 26 -10.75 -3.22 -11.41
CA GLY A 26 -11.53 -3.07 -10.18
C GLY A 26 -10.81 -2.23 -9.12
N PHE A 27 -9.50 -2.45 -8.96
CA PHE A 27 -8.65 -1.69 -8.05
C PHE A 27 -8.54 -0.22 -8.49
N GLY A 28 -8.29 0.04 -9.78
CA GLY A 28 -8.23 1.40 -10.32
C GLY A 28 -9.56 2.15 -10.17
N PHE A 29 -10.69 1.47 -10.41
CA PHE A 29 -12.02 2.02 -10.19
C PHE A 29 -12.27 2.36 -8.72
N ALA A 30 -11.90 1.48 -7.80
CA ALA A 30 -12.01 1.73 -6.36
C ALA A 30 -11.15 2.92 -5.91
N LEU A 31 -9.93 3.04 -6.44
CA LEU A 31 -9.05 4.17 -6.17
C LEU A 31 -9.64 5.50 -6.68
N GLU A 32 -10.18 5.51 -7.90
CA GLU A 32 -10.79 6.71 -8.46
C GLU A 32 -12.06 7.12 -7.70
N ARG A 33 -12.91 6.15 -7.33
CA ARG A 33 -14.08 6.39 -6.47
C ARG A 33 -13.69 6.92 -5.09
N GLY A 34 -12.52 6.54 -4.58
CA GLY A 34 -11.94 7.10 -3.35
C GLY A 34 -11.40 8.53 -3.48
N GLY A 35 -11.36 9.09 -4.70
CA GLY A 35 -10.79 10.42 -4.98
C GLY A 35 -9.26 10.42 -5.05
N PHE A 36 -8.63 9.25 -5.15
CA PHE A 36 -7.16 9.13 -5.19
C PHE A 36 -6.55 9.51 -6.54
N GLY A 37 -7.33 9.80 -7.56
CA GLY A 37 -6.83 10.40 -8.80
C GLY A 37 -6.43 11.87 -8.67
N SER A 38 -6.57 12.51 -7.50
CA SER A 38 -6.28 13.94 -7.30
C SER A 38 -5.10 14.16 -6.37
N ALA A 39 -4.01 14.78 -6.88
CA ALA A 39 -2.88 15.20 -6.06
C ALA A 39 -3.28 16.10 -4.90
N ARG A 40 -4.31 16.94 -5.06
CA ARG A 40 -4.79 17.83 -3.99
C ARG A 40 -5.33 17.05 -2.80
N ILE A 41 -6.08 15.98 -3.04
CA ILE A 41 -6.67 15.13 -1.98
C ILE A 41 -5.55 14.35 -1.28
N LEU A 42 -4.59 13.85 -2.04
CA LEU A 42 -3.43 13.13 -1.50
C LEU A 42 -2.52 14.06 -0.69
N ALA A 43 -2.22 15.26 -1.20
CA ALA A 43 -1.40 16.25 -0.51
C ALA A 43 -2.09 16.80 0.75
N ALA A 44 -3.42 16.94 0.74
CA ALA A 44 -4.21 17.39 1.89
C ALA A 44 -4.01 16.51 3.15
N GLN A 45 -3.59 15.26 2.99
CA GLN A 45 -3.19 14.39 4.09
C GLN A 45 -2.00 14.96 4.87
N PHE A 46 -1.04 15.59 4.21
CA PHE A 46 0.14 16.19 4.87
C PHE A 46 -0.17 17.52 5.58
N TYR A 47 -1.24 18.20 5.15
CA TYR A 47 -1.71 19.44 5.78
C TYR A 47 -2.67 19.21 6.95
N PHE A 48 -2.93 17.95 7.32
CA PHE A 48 -3.90 17.57 8.34
C PHE A 48 -5.34 18.06 8.06
N SER A 49 -5.63 18.45 6.81
CA SER A 49 -6.93 19.01 6.43
C SER A 49 -7.93 17.94 6.00
N ASN A 50 -7.44 16.86 5.37
CA ASN A 50 -8.27 15.75 4.90
C ASN A 50 -7.58 14.41 5.18
N MET A 51 -8.07 13.63 6.14
CA MET A 51 -7.50 12.33 6.53
C MET A 51 -8.10 11.15 5.75
N ARG A 52 -8.76 11.41 4.61
CA ARG A 52 -9.41 10.37 3.78
C ARG A 52 -8.42 9.28 3.36
N VAL A 53 -7.19 9.64 3.00
CA VAL A 53 -6.15 8.67 2.59
C VAL A 53 -5.86 7.69 3.72
N LEU A 54 -5.57 8.20 4.91
CA LEU A 54 -5.30 7.37 6.08
C LEU A 54 -6.49 6.47 6.40
N LYS A 55 -7.70 7.04 6.47
CA LYS A 55 -8.91 6.28 6.79
C LYS A 55 -9.17 5.15 5.81
N VAL A 56 -9.13 5.40 4.50
CA VAL A 56 -9.45 4.38 3.49
C VAL A 56 -8.34 3.33 3.37
N MET A 57 -7.07 3.71 3.48
CA MET A 57 -5.96 2.74 3.42
C MET A 57 -5.95 1.85 4.67
N PHE A 58 -6.15 2.40 5.86
CA PHE A 58 -6.24 1.59 7.08
C PHE A 58 -7.45 0.67 7.09
N THR A 59 -8.65 1.11 6.66
CA THR A 59 -9.81 0.19 6.55
C THR A 59 -9.53 -0.91 5.54
N ALA A 60 -8.92 -0.60 4.39
CA ALA A 60 -8.58 -1.59 3.39
C ALA A 60 -7.62 -2.65 3.93
N ILE A 61 -6.56 -2.22 4.65
CA ILE A 61 -5.59 -3.13 5.29
C ILE A 61 -6.29 -4.04 6.30
N VAL A 62 -7.12 -3.49 7.18
CA VAL A 62 -7.83 -4.28 8.21
C VAL A 62 -8.81 -5.25 7.57
N THR A 63 -9.56 -4.81 6.57
CA THR A 63 -10.51 -5.64 5.83
C THR A 63 -9.81 -6.79 5.12
N ALA A 64 -8.68 -6.51 4.45
CA ALA A 64 -7.87 -7.53 3.80
C ALA A 64 -7.28 -8.53 4.82
N MET A 65 -6.73 -8.03 5.93
CA MET A 65 -6.17 -8.87 6.99
C MET A 65 -7.23 -9.81 7.59
N LEU A 66 -8.41 -9.28 7.95
CA LEU A 66 -9.51 -10.07 8.49
C LEU A 66 -10.05 -11.07 7.46
N GLY A 67 -10.18 -10.64 6.20
CA GLY A 67 -10.62 -11.50 5.11
C GLY A 67 -9.67 -12.69 4.90
N VAL A 68 -8.37 -12.43 4.79
CA VAL A 68 -7.34 -13.47 4.63
C VAL A 68 -7.28 -14.38 5.86
N TYR A 69 -7.36 -13.82 7.08
CA TYR A 69 -7.39 -14.62 8.31
C TYR A 69 -8.60 -15.56 8.36
N TYR A 70 -9.80 -15.06 8.06
CA TYR A 70 -11.02 -15.87 8.06
C TYR A 70 -10.98 -16.97 6.99
N LEU A 71 -10.52 -16.63 5.78
CA LEU A 71 -10.28 -17.59 4.70
C LEU A 71 -9.23 -18.65 5.08
N SER A 72 -8.24 -18.29 5.90
CA SER A 72 -7.25 -19.23 6.41
C SER A 72 -7.83 -20.17 7.46
N VAL A 73 -8.63 -19.67 8.41
CA VAL A 73 -9.29 -20.49 9.43
C VAL A 73 -10.27 -21.50 8.82
N ILE A 74 -10.94 -21.13 7.73
CA ILE A 74 -11.83 -22.04 6.97
C ILE A 74 -11.04 -23.09 6.16
N GLY A 75 -9.71 -22.98 6.09
CA GLY A 75 -8.85 -23.89 5.33
C GLY A 75 -8.89 -23.65 3.82
N PHE A 76 -9.38 -22.48 3.39
CA PHE A 76 -9.46 -22.10 1.98
C PHE A 76 -8.12 -21.54 1.49
N VAL A 77 -7.45 -20.72 2.30
CA VAL A 77 -6.16 -20.08 1.99
C VAL A 77 -5.06 -20.65 2.87
N ASP A 78 -4.00 -21.14 2.24
CA ASP A 78 -2.76 -21.50 2.93
C ASP A 78 -1.84 -20.28 3.03
N LEU A 79 -1.72 -19.74 4.24
CA LEU A 79 -0.83 -18.60 4.56
C LEU A 79 0.65 -18.92 4.27
N SER A 80 1.07 -20.18 4.34
CA SER A 80 2.47 -20.58 4.10
C SER A 80 2.89 -20.43 2.63
N LEU A 81 1.91 -20.44 1.72
CA LEU A 81 2.13 -20.27 0.29
C LEU A 81 2.06 -18.82 -0.15
N ILE A 82 1.69 -17.88 0.74
CA ILE A 82 1.69 -16.45 0.45
C ILE A 82 3.14 -15.95 0.41
N TYR A 83 3.49 -15.22 -0.64
CA TYR A 83 4.81 -14.62 -0.74
C TYR A 83 4.92 -13.45 0.24
N ILE A 84 5.83 -13.57 1.20
CA ILE A 84 6.14 -12.53 2.18
C ILE A 84 7.51 -11.97 1.81
N SER A 85 7.56 -10.68 1.52
CA SER A 85 8.81 -9.99 1.21
C SER A 85 9.77 -10.05 2.39
N GLU A 86 11.05 -10.29 2.11
CA GLU A 86 12.09 -10.24 3.13
C GLU A 86 12.21 -8.84 3.72
N THR A 87 12.50 -8.79 5.03
CA THR A 87 12.61 -7.56 5.80
C THR A 87 14.06 -7.11 5.82
N TYR A 88 14.33 -6.06 5.08
CA TYR A 88 15.62 -5.38 5.07
C TYR A 88 15.48 -4.00 5.72
N ILE A 89 15.67 -3.92 7.05
CA ILE A 89 15.31 -2.72 7.82
C ILE A 89 15.98 -1.45 7.26
N LEU A 90 17.30 -1.47 7.10
CA LEU A 90 18.04 -0.26 6.69
C LEU A 90 17.67 0.23 5.28
N PRO A 91 17.72 -0.59 4.23
CA PRO A 91 17.33 -0.14 2.89
C PRO A 91 15.83 0.11 2.76
N GLN A 92 14.95 -0.57 3.52
CA GLN A 92 13.51 -0.26 3.51
C GLN A 92 13.20 1.09 4.17
N VAL A 93 13.90 1.46 5.25
CA VAL A 93 13.75 2.79 5.87
C VAL A 93 14.22 3.88 4.92
N ILE A 94 15.40 3.72 4.30
CA ILE A 94 15.91 4.71 3.34
C ILE A 94 15.01 4.78 2.10
N GLY A 95 14.64 3.64 1.54
CA GLY A 95 13.72 3.58 0.40
C GLY A 95 12.36 4.19 0.72
N GLY A 96 11.82 3.92 1.90
CA GLY A 96 10.57 4.51 2.39
C GLY A 96 10.65 6.02 2.58
N LEU A 97 11.78 6.54 3.06
CA LEU A 97 12.02 8.00 3.15
C LEU A 97 12.11 8.65 1.78
N ILE A 98 12.84 8.06 0.84
CA ILE A 98 12.94 8.56 -0.54
C ILE A 98 11.57 8.56 -1.21
N LEU A 99 10.80 7.47 -1.06
CA LEU A 99 9.43 7.38 -1.56
C LEU A 99 8.53 8.43 -0.91
N GLY A 100 8.66 8.65 0.40
CA GLY A 100 7.92 9.67 1.14
C GLY A 100 8.21 11.09 0.65
N ILE A 101 9.48 11.42 0.42
CA ILE A 101 9.90 12.71 -0.16
C ILE A 101 9.30 12.87 -1.56
N GLY A 102 9.42 11.84 -2.40
CA GLY A 102 8.82 11.83 -3.74
C GLY A 102 7.30 12.02 -3.71
N PHE A 103 6.62 11.40 -2.74
CA PHE A 103 5.18 11.54 -2.57
C PHE A 103 4.77 12.95 -2.13
N VAL A 104 5.52 13.59 -1.23
CA VAL A 104 5.24 14.97 -0.81
C VAL A 104 5.45 15.96 -1.95
N ILE A 105 6.50 15.78 -2.76
CA ILE A 105 6.82 16.67 -3.89
C ILE A 105 5.83 16.47 -5.04
N GLY A 106 5.58 15.22 -5.42
CA GLY A 106 4.76 14.90 -6.59
C GLY A 106 3.26 14.78 -6.30
N GLY A 107 2.85 14.67 -5.04
CA GLY A 107 1.45 14.53 -4.65
C GLY A 107 0.80 13.21 -5.05
N TYR A 108 1.56 12.23 -5.55
CA TYR A 108 1.08 10.93 -5.99
C TYR A 108 1.94 9.78 -5.45
N CYS A 109 1.30 8.65 -5.16
CA CYS A 109 1.98 7.36 -5.03
C CYS A 109 1.88 6.59 -6.37
N PRO A 110 2.73 5.59 -6.62
CA PRO A 110 2.85 4.95 -7.94
C PRO A 110 1.55 4.36 -8.48
N GLY A 111 0.66 3.85 -7.61
CA GLY A 111 -0.66 3.37 -8.03
C GLY A 111 -1.62 4.50 -8.39
N THR A 112 -1.64 5.57 -7.58
CA THR A 112 -2.53 6.71 -7.78
C THR A 112 -2.14 7.59 -8.97
N SER A 113 -0.86 7.63 -9.35
CA SER A 113 -0.41 8.34 -10.55
C SER A 113 -0.96 7.70 -11.82
N VAL A 114 -1.05 6.36 -11.87
CA VAL A 114 -1.67 5.62 -12.98
C VAL A 114 -3.17 5.92 -13.08
N VAL A 115 -3.86 5.93 -11.94
CA VAL A 115 -5.29 6.31 -11.89
C VAL A 115 -5.50 7.75 -12.33
N SER A 116 -4.67 8.67 -11.84
CA SER A 116 -4.69 10.08 -12.22
C SER A 116 -4.48 10.27 -13.72
N PHE A 117 -3.51 9.56 -14.32
CA PHE A 117 -3.28 9.58 -15.76
C PHE A 117 -4.48 9.03 -16.53
N ALA A 118 -5.06 7.90 -16.09
CA ALA A 118 -6.25 7.31 -16.70
C ALA A 118 -7.47 8.26 -16.66
N THR A 119 -7.53 9.17 -15.69
CA THR A 119 -8.59 10.19 -15.59
C THR A 119 -8.32 11.45 -16.41
N GLY A 120 -7.22 11.48 -17.18
CA GLY A 120 -6.87 12.59 -18.08
C GLY A 120 -6.04 13.70 -17.45
N LYS A 121 -5.49 13.51 -16.25
CA LYS A 121 -4.64 14.52 -15.59
C LYS A 121 -3.18 14.34 -15.99
N LEU A 122 -2.59 15.40 -16.55
CA LEU A 122 -1.19 15.42 -16.99
C LEU A 122 -0.20 15.29 -15.81
N ASP A 123 -0.57 15.77 -14.63
CA ASP A 123 0.26 15.66 -13.42
C ASP A 123 0.62 14.20 -13.11
N GLY A 124 -0.33 13.28 -13.32
CA GLY A 124 -0.11 11.84 -13.16
C GLY A 124 0.87 11.28 -14.18
N LEU A 125 0.84 11.75 -15.43
CA LEU A 125 1.77 11.32 -16.49
C LEU A 125 3.21 11.71 -16.16
N VAL A 126 3.43 12.96 -15.73
CA VAL A 126 4.76 13.44 -15.34
C VAL A 126 5.31 12.60 -14.19
N TYR A 127 4.47 12.27 -13.21
CA TYR A 127 4.87 11.41 -12.10
C TYR A 127 5.22 9.98 -12.55
N ILE A 128 4.43 9.38 -13.45
CA ILE A 128 4.72 8.04 -14.01
C ILE A 128 6.07 8.03 -14.72
N LEU A 129 6.36 9.05 -15.53
CA LEU A 129 7.64 9.17 -16.22
C LEU A 129 8.81 9.31 -15.22
N GLY A 130 8.62 10.10 -14.17
CA GLY A 130 9.58 10.23 -13.07
C GLY A 130 9.83 8.89 -12.35
N VAL A 131 8.78 8.13 -12.08
CA VAL A 131 8.89 6.78 -11.48
C VAL A 131 9.62 5.82 -12.43
N MET A 132 9.27 5.80 -13.72
CA MET A 132 9.95 4.96 -14.71
C MET A 132 11.43 5.29 -14.82
N PHE A 133 11.77 6.58 -14.87
CA PHE A 133 13.15 7.04 -14.88
C PHE A 133 13.88 6.67 -13.58
N GLY A 134 13.25 6.86 -12.42
CA GLY A 134 13.82 6.49 -11.13
C GLY A 134 14.10 4.99 -11.02
N ILE A 135 13.19 4.14 -11.51
CA ILE A 135 13.39 2.67 -11.56
C ILE A 135 14.56 2.33 -12.48
N PHE A 136 14.66 2.98 -13.64
CA PHE A 136 15.77 2.76 -14.58
C PHE A 136 17.12 3.14 -13.96
N VAL A 137 17.21 4.34 -13.38
CA VAL A 137 18.43 4.81 -12.70
C VAL A 137 18.78 3.92 -11.51
N PHE A 138 17.79 3.50 -10.72
CA PHE A 138 18.02 2.58 -9.62
C PHE A 138 18.53 1.23 -10.12
N GLY A 139 18.02 0.72 -11.24
CA GLY A 139 18.50 -0.53 -11.86
C GLY A 139 19.97 -0.49 -12.27
N GLU A 140 20.43 0.64 -12.83
CA GLU A 140 21.84 0.84 -13.20
C GLU A 140 22.76 1.03 -11.99
N ILE A 141 22.27 1.68 -10.94
CA ILE A 141 23.03 1.89 -9.70
C ILE A 141 23.02 0.62 -8.83
N PHE A 142 21.99 -0.23 -8.96
CA PHE A 142 21.79 -1.46 -8.19
C PHE A 142 23.06 -2.30 -7.99
N PRO A 143 23.83 -2.67 -9.05
CA PRO A 143 25.05 -3.47 -8.90
C PRO A 143 26.13 -2.82 -8.01
N PHE A 144 26.11 -1.50 -7.83
CA PHE A 144 27.05 -0.77 -6.97
C PHE A 144 26.56 -0.64 -5.52
N ILE A 145 25.26 -0.83 -5.29
CA ILE A 145 24.62 -0.72 -3.97
C ILE A 145 24.12 -2.08 -3.46
N THR A 146 24.45 -3.19 -4.12
CA THR A 146 24.04 -4.55 -3.71
C THR A 146 24.43 -4.84 -2.27
N ASP A 147 25.67 -4.52 -1.90
CA ASP A 147 26.19 -4.77 -0.55
C ASP A 147 25.39 -4.01 0.52
N PHE A 148 24.94 -2.80 0.16
CA PHE A 148 24.07 -2.00 1.01
C PHE A 148 22.62 -2.50 1.00
N TYR A 149 22.10 -2.95 -0.14
CA TYR A 149 20.74 -3.45 -0.27
C TYR A 149 20.52 -4.74 0.52
N TYR A 150 21.56 -5.57 0.66
CA TYR A 150 21.50 -6.81 1.45
C TYR A 150 22.06 -6.66 2.87
N SER A 151 22.45 -5.44 3.30
CA SER A 151 23.22 -5.22 4.54
C SER A 151 22.47 -5.50 5.85
N THR A 152 21.19 -5.87 5.80
CA THR A 152 20.37 -6.17 6.99
C THR A 152 19.27 -7.18 6.63
N ASN A 153 19.61 -8.32 6.05
CA ASN A 153 18.63 -9.38 5.79
C ASN A 153 18.19 -10.01 7.11
N MET A 154 16.97 -9.72 7.57
CA MET A 154 16.38 -10.38 8.74
C MET A 154 15.39 -11.48 8.34
N GLY A 155 15.37 -11.89 7.07
CA GLY A 155 14.44 -12.85 6.50
C GLY A 155 13.01 -12.30 6.42
N SER A 156 12.05 -13.18 6.14
CA SER A 156 10.61 -12.86 6.15
C SER A 156 10.07 -12.82 7.58
N LEU A 157 10.44 -11.78 8.34
CA LEU A 157 9.89 -11.55 9.67
C LEU A 157 8.44 -11.06 9.60
N THR A 158 7.54 -11.85 10.16
CA THR A 158 6.16 -11.44 10.38
C THR A 158 5.97 -10.96 11.82
N LEU A 159 5.01 -10.05 12.05
CA LEU A 159 4.64 -9.56 13.39
C LEU A 159 4.41 -10.68 14.43
N PRO A 160 3.69 -11.78 14.11
CA PRO A 160 3.54 -12.92 15.03
C PRO A 160 4.87 -13.59 15.40
N GLN A 161 5.82 -13.69 14.47
CA GLN A 161 7.13 -14.30 14.72
C GLN A 161 8.03 -13.39 15.56
N PHE A 162 8.00 -12.07 15.33
CA PHE A 162 8.82 -11.14 16.10
C PHE A 162 8.35 -11.03 17.56
N PHE A 163 7.03 -10.96 17.78
CA PHE A 163 6.45 -10.84 19.13
C PHE A 163 6.15 -12.18 19.81
N HIS A 164 6.39 -13.32 19.15
CA HIS A 164 6.01 -14.66 19.62
C HIS A 164 4.52 -14.77 20.04
N LEU A 165 3.64 -13.99 19.39
CA LEU A 165 2.22 -13.94 19.69
C LEU A 165 1.44 -14.84 18.72
N SER A 166 0.31 -15.37 19.18
CA SER A 166 -0.60 -16.12 18.29
C SER A 166 -1.14 -15.19 17.20
N TYR A 167 -1.36 -15.73 16.00
CA TYR A 167 -1.92 -14.98 14.87
C TYR A 167 -3.23 -14.25 15.23
N GLY A 168 -4.09 -14.89 16.04
CA GLY A 168 -5.33 -14.27 16.53
C GLY A 168 -5.09 -13.04 17.42
N MET A 169 -4.06 -13.05 18.27
CA MET A 169 -3.70 -11.89 19.08
C MET A 169 -3.16 -10.73 18.24
N VAL A 170 -2.35 -11.03 17.21
CA VAL A 170 -1.85 -9.99 16.30
C VAL A 170 -2.99 -9.35 15.52
N VAL A 171 -3.93 -10.14 15.01
CA VAL A 171 -5.13 -9.63 14.34
C VAL A 171 -5.95 -8.74 15.28
N PHE A 172 -6.16 -9.18 16.54
CA PHE A 172 -6.87 -8.39 17.53
C PHE A 172 -6.18 -7.06 17.85
N LEU A 173 -4.86 -7.06 18.04
CA LEU A 173 -4.08 -5.84 18.29
C LEU A 173 -4.11 -4.87 17.10
N VAL A 174 -4.03 -5.38 15.87
CA VAL A 174 -4.11 -4.54 14.67
C VAL A 174 -5.50 -3.92 14.52
N VAL A 175 -6.57 -4.66 14.86
CA VAL A 175 -7.93 -4.11 14.88
C VAL A 175 -8.05 -2.98 15.91
N ILE A 176 -7.52 -3.16 17.12
CA ILE A 176 -7.49 -2.10 18.14
C ILE A 176 -6.70 -0.89 17.65
N MET A 177 -5.52 -1.10 17.08
CA MET A 177 -4.69 -0.03 16.52
C MET A 177 -5.42 0.72 15.41
N ALA A 178 -6.14 0.02 14.55
CA ALA A 178 -6.94 0.63 13.50
C ALA A 178 -8.06 1.50 14.08
N VAL A 179 -8.83 1.00 15.05
CA VAL A 179 -9.86 1.80 15.74
C VAL A 179 -9.24 3.04 16.38
N GLY A 180 -8.07 2.91 17.01
CA GLY A 180 -7.30 4.04 17.53
C GLY A 180 -6.88 5.03 16.45
N ALA A 181 -6.41 4.56 15.30
CA ALA A 181 -6.04 5.38 14.16
C ALA A 181 -7.26 6.13 13.56
N PHE A 182 -8.43 5.50 13.49
CA PHE A 182 -9.68 6.16 13.08
C PHE A 182 -10.07 7.27 14.05
N ALA A 183 -10.05 6.98 15.35
CA ALA A 183 -10.36 7.97 16.38
C ALA A 183 -9.36 9.15 16.35
N ALA A 184 -8.07 8.87 16.18
CA ALA A 184 -7.03 9.88 16.06
C ALA A 184 -7.18 10.72 14.78
N ALA A 185 -7.56 10.10 13.66
CA ALA A 185 -7.82 10.79 12.41
C ALA A 185 -9.01 11.75 12.53
N GLU A 186 -10.12 11.31 13.13
CA GLU A 186 -11.28 12.17 13.38
C GLU A 186 -10.97 13.31 14.36
N TRP A 187 -10.20 13.04 15.41
CA TRP A 187 -9.77 14.07 16.35
C TRP A 187 -8.87 15.12 15.66
N SER A 188 -7.95 14.66 14.81
CA SER A 188 -7.05 15.55 14.06
C SER A 188 -7.83 16.42 13.08
N GLU A 189 -8.78 15.85 12.34
CA GLU A 189 -9.65 16.64 11.44
C GLU A 189 -10.47 17.67 12.21
N LYS A 190 -11.06 17.32 13.37
CA LYS A 190 -11.81 18.28 14.20
C LYS A 190 -10.92 19.41 14.71
N LYS A 191 -9.67 19.12 15.05
CA LYS A 191 -8.71 20.10 15.57
C LYS A 191 -8.15 21.01 14.48
N PHE A 192 -7.98 20.50 13.27
CA PHE A 192 -7.40 21.24 12.12
C PHE A 192 -8.45 21.68 11.09
N ALA A 193 -9.75 21.52 11.37
CA ALA A 193 -10.86 21.90 10.50
C ALA A 193 -10.83 23.35 9.99
N HIS A 194 -10.21 24.27 10.75
CA HIS A 194 -10.06 25.68 10.36
C HIS A 194 -9.07 25.93 9.20
N ARG A 195 -8.24 24.94 8.83
CA ARG A 195 -7.30 25.03 7.70
C ARG A 195 -7.78 24.29 6.44
N ASN A 196 -9.04 23.87 6.40
CA ASN A 196 -9.55 23.02 5.34
C ASN A 196 -9.70 23.80 4.01
N PRO A 197 -8.94 23.49 2.95
CA PRO A 197 -9.09 24.17 1.65
C PRO A 197 -10.41 23.82 0.95
N GLU A 198 -11.09 22.74 1.35
CA GLU A 198 -12.42 22.36 0.84
C GLU A 198 -13.55 23.26 1.37
N ASN A 199 -13.33 24.04 2.44
CA ASN A 199 -14.32 25.03 2.94
C ASN A 199 -14.25 26.38 2.21
N GLN A 200 -13.39 26.52 1.19
CA GLN A 200 -13.23 27.74 0.39
C GLN A 200 -13.68 27.57 -1.07
N LEU A 201 -14.37 26.46 -1.39
CA LEU A 201 -15.01 26.21 -2.68
C LEU A 201 -16.54 26.22 -2.56
#